data_AF-A0A9P0P6I0-F1
#
_entry.id   AF-A0A9P0P6I0-F1
#
_cell.length_a   1.000
_cell.length_b   1.000
_cell.length_c   1.000
_cell.angle_alpha   90.00
_cell.angle_beta   90.00
_cell.angle_gamma   90.00
#
_symmetry.space_group_name_H-M   'P 1'
#
loop_
_entity.id
_entity.type
_entity.pdbx_description
1 polymer ?
#
loop_
_entity_poly.entity_id
_entity_poly.type
_entity_poly.pdbx_seq_one_letter_code
_entity_poly.pdbx_strand_id
1 'polypeptide(L)'
;MPKVRRSKKAPPEGWELIEPTLDELEQKMREELYEYCLAENIADKNLIAKWKKQGYESLCCLRCIQTRDTNFGTNCICRVPKAKLEEVSRSEIHYVISIFL
;
A
#
# COMPACT_ATOMS: atom_id res chain seq x y z
N MET A 1 -14.10 -9.94 -9.10
CA MET A 1 -13.62 -11.26 -9.55
C MET A 1 -14.40 -12.36 -8.84
N PRO A 2 -14.99 -13.33 -9.57
CA PRO A 2 -15.61 -14.49 -8.95
C PRO A 2 -14.55 -15.34 -8.24
N LYS A 3 -14.83 -15.78 -7.00
CA LYS A 3 -13.95 -16.70 -6.29
C LYS A 3 -14.09 -18.08 -6.94
N VAL A 4 -13.12 -18.45 -7.77
CA VAL A 4 -13.00 -19.81 -8.30
C VAL A 4 -12.92 -20.77 -7.12
N ARG A 5 -13.98 -21.54 -6.90
CA ARG A 5 -14.01 -22.58 -5.86
C ARG A 5 -13.16 -23.74 -6.35
N ARG A 6 -11.89 -23.78 -5.94
CA ARG A 6 -11.03 -24.94 -6.20
C ARG A 6 -11.59 -26.14 -5.43
N SER A 7 -11.61 -27.30 -6.08
CA SER A 7 -11.97 -28.57 -5.44
C SER A 7 -10.95 -28.90 -4.34
N LYS A 8 -11.39 -29.38 -3.17
CA LYS A 8 -10.53 -29.75 -2.03
C LYS A 8 -9.90 -31.14 -2.16
N LYS A 9 -9.77 -31.69 -3.37
CA LYS A 9 -9.19 -33.03 -3.56
C LYS A 9 -7.70 -32.99 -3.23
N ALA A 10 -7.23 -34.00 -2.48
CA ALA A 10 -5.82 -34.17 -2.20
C ALA A 10 -5.04 -34.33 -3.52
N PRO A 11 -3.78 -33.83 -3.58
CA PRO A 11 -2.95 -34.00 -4.76
C PRO A 11 -2.73 -35.49 -5.08
N PRO A 12 -2.61 -35.87 -6.37
CA PRO A 12 -2.36 -37.25 -6.78
C PRO A 12 -1.00 -37.77 -6.31
N GLU A 13 -0.82 -39.09 -6.37
CA GLU A 13 0.47 -39.75 -6.15
C GLU A 13 1.55 -39.19 -7.10
N GLY A 14 2.75 -38.91 -6.58
CA GLY A 14 3.86 -38.32 -7.35
C GLY A 14 3.82 -36.80 -7.53
N TRP A 15 2.85 -36.08 -6.92
CA TRP A 15 2.76 -34.62 -6.98
C TRP A 15 4.00 -33.91 -6.40
N GLU A 16 4.58 -34.45 -5.33
CA GLU A 16 5.78 -33.91 -4.67
C GLU A 16 6.99 -33.79 -5.61
N LEU A 17 7.03 -34.58 -6.70
CA LEU A 17 8.12 -34.54 -7.67
C LEU A 17 7.99 -33.35 -8.65
N ILE A 18 6.77 -32.88 -8.89
CA ILE A 18 6.49 -31.78 -9.83
C ILE A 18 6.22 -30.45 -9.14
N GLU A 19 5.79 -30.47 -7.88
CA GLU A 19 5.49 -29.28 -7.08
C GLU A 19 6.63 -28.24 -7.08
N PRO A 20 7.91 -28.60 -6.81
CA PRO A 20 9.00 -27.63 -6.86
C PRO A 20 9.18 -26.99 -8.25
N THR A 21 8.99 -27.78 -9.31
CA THR A 21 9.13 -27.29 -10.70
C THR A 21 8.00 -26.31 -11.04
N LEU A 22 6.78 -26.60 -10.59
CA LEU A 22 5.63 -25.72 -10.80
C LEU A 22 5.77 -24.42 -10.02
N ASP A 23 6.25 -24.48 -8.77
CA ASP A 23 6.50 -23.28 -7.95
C ASP A 23 7.57 -22.38 -8.56
N GLU A 24 8.65 -22.96 -9.09
CA GLU A 24 9.68 -22.22 -9.82
C GLU A 24 9.13 -21.52 -11.06
N LEU A 25 8.28 -22.20 -11.85
CA LEU A 25 7.63 -21.62 -13.02
C LEU A 25 6.67 -20.49 -12.64
N GLU A 26 5.86 -20.66 -11.60
CA GLU A 26 4.94 -19.63 -11.12
C GLU A 26 5.70 -18.41 -10.56
N GLN A 27 6.84 -18.64 -9.88
CA GLN A 27 7.70 -17.55 -9.43
C GLN A 27 8.28 -16.76 -10.60
N LYS A 28 8.88 -17.44 -11.59
CA LYS A 28 9.44 -16.78 -12.78
C LYS A 28 8.39 -15.97 -13.54
N MET A 29 7.20 -16.53 -13.73
CA MET A 29 6.10 -15.84 -14.40
C MET A 29 5.66 -14.57 -13.63
N ARG A 30 5.65 -14.61 -12.29
CA ARG A 30 5.35 -13.42 -11.47
C ARG A 30 6.43 -12.36 -11.57
N GLU A 31 7.69 -12.76 -11.55
CA GLU A 31 8.84 -11.84 -11.68
C GLU A 31 8.85 -11.15 -13.05
N GLU A 32 8.68 -11.91 -14.13
CA GLU A 32 8.62 -11.36 -15.49
C GLU A 32 7.44 -10.39 -15.67
N LEU A 33 6.25 -10.76 -15.17
CA LEU A 33 5.08 -9.89 -15.26
C LEU A 33 5.28 -8.60 -14.45
N TYR A 34 5.90 -8.69 -13.28
CA TYR A 34 6.19 -7.53 -12.46
C TYR A 34 7.15 -6.56 -13.17
N GLU A 35 8.25 -7.06 -13.73
CA GLU A 35 9.20 -6.25 -14.50
C GLU A 35 8.54 -5.64 -15.74
N TYR A 36 7.69 -6.39 -16.45
CA TYR A 36 6.91 -5.88 -17.57
C TYR A 36 5.99 -4.71 -17.15
N CYS A 37 5.25 -4.85 -16.06
CA CYS A 37 4.39 -3.77 -15.54
C CYS A 37 5.19 -2.50 -15.18
N LEU A 38 6.43 -2.65 -14.72
CA LEU A 38 7.32 -1.51 -14.46
C LEU A 38 7.84 -0.88 -15.76
N ALA A 39 8.21 -1.70 -16.75
CA ALA A 39 8.74 -1.23 -18.04
C ALA A 39 7.68 -0.45 -18.85
N GLU A 40 6.43 -0.93 -18.86
CA GLU A 40 5.30 -0.30 -19.56
C GLU A 40 4.67 0.87 -18.79
N ASN A 41 5.26 1.32 -17.68
CA ASN A 41 4.72 2.36 -16.80
C ASN A 41 3.27 2.11 -16.32
N ILE A 42 2.86 0.84 -16.25
CA ILE A 42 1.57 0.46 -15.65
C ILE A 42 1.64 0.64 -14.12
N ALA A 43 2.84 0.45 -13.54
CA ALA A 43 3.11 0.65 -12.13
C ALA A 43 4.29 1.62 -11.89
N ASP A 44 4.18 2.47 -10.86
CA ASP A 44 5.22 3.41 -10.49
C ASP A 44 6.26 2.76 -9.57
N LYS A 45 7.47 2.57 -10.10
CA LYS A 45 8.63 2.00 -9.39
C LYS A 45 8.97 2.76 -8.10
N ASN A 46 8.92 4.08 -8.13
CA ASN A 46 9.29 4.93 -6.99
C ASN A 46 8.23 4.85 -5.90
N LEU A 47 6.95 4.77 -6.27
CA LEU A 47 5.86 4.58 -5.31
C LEU A 47 5.95 3.21 -4.63
N ILE A 48 6.18 2.14 -5.39
CA ILE A 48 6.37 0.78 -4.84
C ILE A 48 7.58 0.74 -3.90
N ALA A 49 8.68 1.40 -4.25
CA ALA A 49 9.86 1.48 -3.38
C ALA A 49 9.55 2.19 -2.05
N LYS A 50 8.61 3.13 -2.02
CA LYS A 50 8.15 3.78 -0.77
C LYS A 50 7.25 2.85 0.03
N TRP A 51 6.34 2.10 -0.59
CA TRP A 51 5.47 1.15 0.12
C TRP A 51 6.24 0.07 0.88
N LYS A 52 7.46 -0.28 0.43
CA LYS A 52 8.37 -1.20 1.15
C LYS A 52 8.98 -0.61 2.44
N LYS A 53 8.83 0.70 2.69
CA LYS A 53 9.37 1.36 3.89
C LYS A 53 8.30 1.46 4.97
N GLN A 54 8.70 1.20 6.22
CA GLN A 54 7.82 1.30 7.38
C GLN A 54 7.16 2.69 7.45
N GLY A 55 5.85 2.70 7.69
CA GLY A 55 5.06 3.93 7.80
C GLY A 55 4.63 4.52 6.46
N TYR A 56 5.10 4.00 5.32
CA TYR A 56 4.66 4.40 3.98
C TYR A 56 3.84 3.31 3.26
N GLU A 57 3.45 2.25 3.97
CA GLU A 57 2.69 1.09 3.45
C GLU A 57 1.42 1.49 2.68
N SER A 58 0.78 2.61 3.06
CA SER A 58 -0.46 3.12 2.45
C SER A 58 -0.29 4.52 1.84
N LEU A 59 0.86 4.80 1.23
CA LEU A 59 1.12 6.12 0.63
C LEU A 59 0.23 6.37 -0.60
N CYS A 60 -0.47 7.51 -0.62
CA CYS A 60 -1.30 7.99 -1.73
C CYS A 60 -0.53 8.20 -3.05
N CYS A 61 0.50 9.04 -3.00
CA CYS A 61 1.35 9.36 -4.15
C CYS A 61 2.66 10.01 -3.66
N LEU A 62 3.63 10.14 -4.55
CA LEU A 62 4.94 10.71 -4.23
C LEU A 62 4.88 12.21 -3.90
N ARG A 63 3.91 12.94 -4.46
CA ARG A 63 3.71 14.38 -4.16
C ARG A 63 3.28 14.63 -2.72
N CYS A 64 2.52 13.70 -2.12
CA CYS A 64 2.04 13.83 -0.73
C CYS A 64 3.17 13.92 0.32
N ILE A 65 4.40 13.50 -0.03
CA ILE A 65 5.55 13.42 0.88
C ILE A 65 6.69 14.34 0.44
N GLN A 66 6.49 15.11 -0.62
CA GLN A 66 7.51 15.98 -1.17
C GLN A 66 7.39 17.36 -0.53
N THR A 67 8.34 17.70 0.35
CA THR A 67 8.33 18.96 1.09
C THR A 67 8.45 20.19 0.19
N ARG A 68 9.10 20.06 -0.98
CA ARG A 68 9.25 21.17 -1.94
C ARG A 68 7.94 21.59 -2.60
N ASP A 69 6.93 20.71 -2.62
CA ASP A 69 5.67 20.95 -3.33
C ASP A 69 4.63 21.65 -2.43
N THR A 70 5.01 22.02 -1.20
CA THR A 70 4.16 22.74 -0.24
C THR A 70 4.85 24.02 0.26
N ASN A 71 4.05 25.05 0.55
CA ASN A 71 4.57 26.39 0.94
C ASN A 71 5.41 26.36 2.22
N PHE A 72 5.13 25.44 3.14
CA PHE A 72 5.78 25.36 4.45
C PHE A 72 6.81 24.23 4.56
N GLY A 73 7.15 23.56 3.45
CA GLY A 73 8.13 22.47 3.51
C GLY A 73 7.61 21.24 4.26
N THR A 74 6.30 21.04 4.35
CA THR A 74 5.67 19.95 5.11
C THR A 74 5.03 18.90 4.20
N ASN A 75 4.75 17.73 4.77
CA ASN A 75 3.99 16.69 4.09
C ASN A 75 2.50 17.06 3.99
N CYS A 76 1.80 16.47 3.03
CA CYS A 76 0.38 16.69 2.84
C CYS A 76 -0.46 16.16 4.02
N ILE A 77 -1.61 16.79 4.26
CA ILE A 77 -2.58 16.45 5.32
C ILE A 77 -3.04 14.98 5.27
N CYS A 78 -3.05 14.35 4.10
CA CYS A 78 -3.37 12.93 3.94
C CYS A 78 -2.39 11.98 4.65
N ARG A 79 -1.22 12.48 5.07
CA ARG A 79 -0.24 11.74 5.86
C ARG A 79 -0.48 11.86 7.37
N VAL A 80 -1.42 12.69 7.79
CA VAL A 80 -1.74 12.88 9.20
C VAL A 80 -2.75 11.80 9.65
N PRO A 81 -2.45 11.04 10.72
CA PRO A 81 -3.39 10.07 11.27
C PRO A 81 -4.70 10.72 11.67
N LYS A 82 -5.83 10.10 11.32
CA LYS A 82 -7.18 10.65 11.58
C LYS A 82 -7.44 10.99 13.05
N ALA A 83 -6.92 10.18 13.99
CA ALA A 83 -7.06 10.44 15.42
C ALA A 83 -6.56 11.85 15.83
N LYS A 84 -5.46 12.29 15.25
CA LYS A 84 -4.89 13.64 15.52
C LYS A 84 -5.70 14.76 14.86
N LEU A 85 -6.41 14.47 13.77
CA LEU A 85 -7.29 15.45 13.12
C LEU A 85 -8.53 15.73 13.97
N GLU A 86 -9.04 14.71 14.67
CA GLU A 86 -10.19 14.83 15.58
C GLU A 86 -9.84 15.52 16.90
N GLU A 87 -8.60 15.39 17.38
CA GLU A 87 -8.12 16.11 18.57
C GLU A 87 -8.12 17.63 18.35
N VAL A 88 -7.69 18.10 17.16
CA VAL A 88 -7.70 19.54 16.83
C VAL A 88 -9.14 20.06 16.82
N SER A 89 -10.06 19.40 16.12
CA SER A 89 -11.45 19.85 16.06
C SER A 89 -12.15 19.81 17.43
N ARG A 90 -11.80 18.85 18.30
CA ARG A 90 -12.36 18.74 19.65
C ARG A 90 -11.78 19.80 20.61
N SER A 91 -10.49 20.12 20.49
CA SER A 91 -9.81 21.10 21.33
C SER A 91 -10.25 22.55 21.07
N GLU A 92 -10.49 22.92 19.81
CA GLU A 92 -11.05 24.23 19.45
C GLU A 92 -12.46 24.40 20.01
N ILE A 93 -13.32 23.37 19.90
CA ILE A 93 -14.67 23.43 20.46
C ILE A 93 -14.63 23.60 21.99
N HIS A 94 -13.72 22.93 22.69
CA HIS A 94 -13.61 23.03 24.14
C HIS A 94 -13.09 24.40 24.62
N TYR A 95 -12.16 25.00 23.89
CA TYR A 95 -11.64 26.34 24.18
C TYR A 95 -12.69 27.42 23.92
N VAL A 96 -13.47 27.29 22.84
CA VAL A 96 -14.56 28.22 22.53
C VAL A 96 -15.70 28.07 23.56
N ILE A 97 -16.07 26.86 23.94
CA ILE A 97 -17.10 26.64 24.98
C ILE A 97 -16.65 27.15 26.35
N SER A 98 -15.37 27.03 26.72
CA SER A 98 -14.85 27.50 28.02
C SER A 98 -14.64 29.02 28.11
N ILE A 99 -14.59 29.73 26.98
CA ILE A 99 -14.52 31.20 26.95
C ILE A 99 -15.93 31.84 27.01
N PHE A 100 -16.96 31.11 26.61
CA PHE A 100 -18.33 31.61 26.50
C PHE A 100 -19.31 31.09 27.59
N LEU A 101 -18.82 30.30 28.55
CA LEU A 101 -19.52 29.89 29.79
C LEU A 101 -18.73 30.39 31.01
#